data_AF-A0A6I1JSC5-F1
#
_entry.id   AF-A0A6I1JSC5-F1
#
_cell.length_a   1.000
_cell.length_b   1.000
_cell.length_c   1.000
_cell.angle_alpha   90.00
_cell.angle_beta   90.00
_cell.angle_gamma   90.00
#
_symmetry.space_group_name_H-M   'P 1'
#
loop_
_entity.id
_entity.type
_entity.pdbx_description
1 polymer ?
#
loop_
_entity_poly.entity_id
_entity_poly.type
_entity_poly.pdbx_seq_one_letter_code
_entity_poly.pdbx_strand_id
1 'polypeptide(L)'
;MLRTLHSITSLAAAILVVVLAVSGAVLSINPVSEWMAAPPVRSGHIDVAALADAVTARRPEVDKIVRTASGSLVVSYFDGDKAGSEVVDPETGAAVGPHTPSGFTRVVTNLHRSLLLGQTGRAVAGLGAAAMVFLTISGALMLAARLGGWRAILRPIRGTPAQRWHAEIGRLAMVALLLSSLTGTYMALATFEFVPDGSAQASKSSEGVGRPRLPVGRVAALAAVDLADLRELAFPYAGDPTDTYTLTTSRGVSQIDAATGQVLGFEPHAAGRRFYELVYMLHTGQGLWPVGLLLGLAAATVPFFAITGGLIWWRRLRATPRIAANAGAGSAETIILVGSEGGSTWGFAAALHRSLTDAGQRVHVAPMNAVGARYPKAERMLILTATYGDGTAPASASAFLTRLDGLDLRLPVAVLGFGDRQFPRFCGFADTVCATLNARGWPSLLPLHRIDRQSAQDFARSNSSAVPTTAQRCRRRRRASPSPCLPIAAALGGATCSRPGCLSSSLATSSASCRPEATGRGTIRWRQRPATACWRSACASSPEAIARPSCTTWYPAVASTPSSG
;
A
#
# COMPACT_ATOMS: atom_id res chain seq x y z
N MET A 1 -2.99 2.00 17.80
CA MET A 1 -2.39 0.68 17.48
C MET A 1 -2.47 0.35 16.00
N LEU A 2 -3.65 0.46 15.36
CA LEU A 2 -3.86 0.11 13.95
C LEU A 2 -2.82 0.69 12.96
N ARG A 3 -2.47 1.98 13.06
CA ARG A 3 -1.47 2.61 12.18
C ARG A 3 -0.08 1.99 12.30
N THR A 4 0.35 1.70 13.52
CA THR A 4 1.66 1.11 13.76
C THR A 4 1.73 -0.25 13.08
N LEU A 5 0.70 -1.08 13.31
CA LEU A 5 0.55 -2.39 12.67
C LEU A 5 0.53 -2.26 11.15
N HIS A 6 -0.33 -1.41 10.58
CA HIS A 6 -0.39 -1.17 9.14
C HIS A 6 0.99 -0.80 8.57
N SER A 7 1.70 0.15 9.21
CA SER A 7 3.02 0.58 8.72
C SER A 7 4.09 -0.51 8.84
N ILE A 8 4.14 -1.26 9.95
CA ILE A 8 5.13 -2.32 10.15
C ILE A 8 4.87 -3.47 9.18
N THR A 9 3.62 -3.93 9.08
CA THR A 9 3.23 -4.97 8.13
C THR A 9 3.53 -4.53 6.69
N SER A 10 3.25 -3.27 6.34
CA SER A 10 3.50 -2.77 4.98
C SER A 10 4.98 -2.76 4.62
N LEU A 11 5.87 -2.43 5.57
CA LEU A 11 7.31 -2.41 5.34
C LEU A 11 7.89 -3.82 5.29
N ALA A 12 7.47 -4.68 6.21
CA ALA A 12 7.93 -6.07 6.27
C ALA A 12 7.52 -6.87 5.03
N ALA A 13 6.29 -6.64 4.53
CA ALA A 13 5.74 -7.38 3.39
C ALA A 13 5.95 -6.68 2.04
N ALA A 14 6.54 -5.47 2.00
CA ALA A 14 6.57 -4.61 0.81
C ALA A 14 7.07 -5.33 -0.45
N ILE A 15 8.25 -5.95 -0.37
CA ILE A 15 8.88 -6.60 -1.52
C ILE A 15 8.03 -7.77 -2.00
N LEU A 16 7.61 -8.64 -1.08
CA LEU A 16 6.80 -9.81 -1.37
C LEU A 16 5.50 -9.41 -2.07
N VAL A 17 4.75 -8.48 -1.46
CA VAL A 17 3.44 -8.05 -1.96
C VAL A 17 3.56 -7.32 -3.30
N VAL A 18 4.65 -6.58 -3.54
CA VAL A 18 4.96 -5.99 -4.84
C VAL A 18 5.20 -7.06 -5.90
N VAL A 19 6.01 -8.08 -5.63
CA VAL A 19 6.29 -9.17 -6.58
C VAL A 19 5.00 -9.92 -6.94
N LEU A 20 4.17 -10.25 -5.94
CA LEU A 20 2.89 -10.92 -6.17
C LEU A 20 1.91 -10.04 -6.97
N ALA A 21 1.84 -8.75 -6.65
CA ALA A 21 0.94 -7.84 -7.35
C ALA A 21 1.37 -7.55 -8.80
N VAL A 22 2.66 -7.37 -9.05
CA VAL A 22 3.18 -7.17 -10.42
C VAL A 22 2.99 -8.42 -11.26
N SER A 23 3.31 -9.61 -10.73
CA SER A 23 3.07 -10.86 -11.44
C SER A 23 1.58 -11.10 -11.69
N GLY A 24 0.71 -10.82 -10.71
CA GLY A 24 -0.76 -10.91 -10.87
C GLY A 24 -1.31 -9.92 -11.91
N ALA A 25 -0.80 -8.69 -11.93
CA ALA A 25 -1.15 -7.70 -12.95
C ALA A 25 -0.78 -8.17 -14.36
N VAL A 26 0.38 -8.81 -14.53
CA VAL A 26 0.77 -9.41 -15.81
C VAL A 26 -0.16 -10.57 -16.20
N LEU A 27 -0.47 -11.47 -15.26
CA LEU A 27 -1.36 -12.62 -15.52
C LEU A 27 -2.80 -12.21 -15.84
N SER A 28 -3.25 -11.05 -15.36
CA SER A 28 -4.59 -10.52 -15.65
C SER A 28 -4.87 -10.27 -17.14
N ILE A 29 -3.82 -10.22 -17.97
CA ILE A 29 -3.92 -10.06 -19.42
C ILE A 29 -4.35 -11.37 -20.09
N ASN A 30 -4.05 -12.54 -19.49
CA ASN A 30 -4.31 -13.83 -20.13
C ASN A 30 -5.80 -14.04 -20.45
N PRO A 31 -6.76 -13.84 -19.53
CA PRO A 31 -8.18 -14.02 -19.85
C PRO A 31 -8.66 -13.10 -20.98
N VAL A 32 -8.10 -11.90 -21.09
CA VAL A 32 -8.42 -10.96 -22.18
C VAL A 32 -7.88 -11.50 -23.50
N SER A 33 -6.64 -11.98 -23.52
CA SER A 33 -6.03 -12.57 -24.72
C SER A 33 -6.76 -13.82 -25.20
N GLU A 34 -7.17 -14.69 -24.26
CA GLU A 34 -7.93 -15.90 -24.57
C GLU A 34 -9.32 -15.55 -25.09
N TRP A 35 -10.01 -14.59 -24.47
CA TRP A 35 -11.31 -14.13 -24.93
C TRP A 35 -11.26 -13.55 -26.34
N MET A 36 -10.22 -12.79 -26.68
CA MET A 36 -10.03 -12.26 -28.04
C MET A 36 -9.69 -13.34 -29.08
N ALA A 37 -9.03 -14.43 -28.65
CA ALA A 37 -8.62 -15.52 -29.53
C ALA A 37 -9.69 -16.62 -29.68
N ALA A 38 -10.66 -16.70 -28.77
CA ALA A 38 -11.67 -17.75 -28.76
C ALA A 38 -12.77 -17.48 -29.81
N PRO A 39 -13.05 -18.43 -30.73
CA PRO A 39 -14.26 -18.38 -31.54
C PRO A 39 -15.51 -18.40 -30.64
N PRO A 40 -16.55 -17.61 -30.96
CA PRO A 40 -17.75 -17.54 -30.13
C PRO A 40 -18.54 -18.86 -30.20
N VAL A 41 -18.71 -19.53 -29.06
CA VAL A 41 -19.65 -20.66 -28.91
C VAL A 41 -21.03 -20.12 -28.57
N ARG A 42 -22.00 -20.26 -29.47
CA ARG A 42 -23.40 -19.87 -29.24
C ARG A 42 -24.19 -21.03 -28.65
N SER A 43 -24.87 -20.81 -27.53
CA SER A 43 -25.77 -21.79 -26.92
C SER A 43 -26.91 -22.17 -27.87
N GLY A 44 -27.27 -23.45 -27.88
CA GLY A 44 -28.37 -24.02 -28.66
C GLY A 44 -28.03 -24.35 -30.10
N HIS A 45 -26.76 -24.21 -30.51
CA HIS A 45 -26.36 -24.35 -31.91
C HIS A 45 -25.66 -25.68 -32.22
N ILE A 46 -24.87 -26.19 -31.27
CA ILE A 46 -24.02 -27.38 -31.45
C ILE A 46 -23.99 -28.19 -30.14
N ASP A 47 -24.23 -29.49 -30.26
CA ASP A 47 -24.09 -30.44 -29.16
C ASP A 47 -22.68 -31.05 -29.09
N VAL A 48 -22.36 -31.67 -27.95
CA VAL A 48 -21.04 -32.25 -27.71
C VAL A 48 -20.74 -33.42 -28.66
N ALA A 49 -21.75 -34.19 -29.08
CA ALA A 49 -21.57 -35.32 -29.99
C ALA A 49 -21.15 -34.85 -31.38
N ALA A 50 -21.78 -33.80 -31.91
CA ALA A 50 -21.47 -33.22 -33.21
C ALA A 50 -20.03 -32.70 -33.28
N LEU A 51 -19.57 -31.98 -32.25
CA LEU A 51 -18.18 -31.53 -32.17
C LEU A 51 -17.21 -32.73 -32.09
N ALA A 52 -17.50 -33.70 -31.22
CA ALA A 52 -16.65 -34.88 -31.06
C ALA A 52 -16.53 -35.66 -32.37
N ASP A 53 -17.61 -35.78 -33.14
CA ASP A 53 -17.63 -36.45 -34.44
C ASP A 53 -16.77 -35.68 -35.47
N ALA A 54 -16.93 -34.35 -35.54
CA ALA A 54 -16.14 -33.51 -36.42
C ALA A 54 -14.63 -33.55 -36.11
N VAL A 55 -14.27 -33.60 -34.82
CA VAL A 55 -12.88 -33.69 -34.38
C VAL A 55 -12.30 -35.08 -34.66
N THR A 56 -13.02 -36.15 -34.31
CA THR A 56 -12.56 -37.53 -34.52
C THR A 56 -12.43 -37.90 -36.00
N ALA A 57 -13.25 -37.31 -36.87
CA ALA A 57 -13.12 -37.45 -38.32
C ALA A 57 -11.77 -36.92 -38.87
N ARG A 58 -11.16 -35.94 -38.17
CA ARG A 58 -9.87 -35.35 -38.54
C ARG A 58 -8.70 -35.92 -37.73
N ARG A 59 -8.95 -36.39 -36.51
CA ARG A 59 -7.98 -36.89 -35.54
C ARG A 59 -8.44 -38.25 -35.01
N PRO A 60 -7.87 -39.38 -35.47
CA PRO A 60 -8.36 -40.70 -35.07
C PRO A 60 -8.08 -41.05 -33.60
N GLU A 61 -7.03 -40.49 -32.98
CA GLU A 61 -6.64 -40.75 -31.59
C GLU A 61 -6.79 -39.50 -30.70
N VAL A 62 -8.04 -39.13 -30.41
CA VAL A 62 -8.34 -38.05 -29.45
C VAL A 62 -8.28 -38.59 -28.03
N ASP A 63 -7.57 -37.89 -27.16
CA ASP A 63 -7.51 -38.17 -25.71
C ASP A 63 -8.67 -37.46 -24.99
N LYS A 64 -8.80 -36.14 -25.21
CA LYS A 64 -9.86 -35.33 -24.60
C LYS A 64 -10.13 -34.04 -25.34
N ILE A 65 -11.36 -33.54 -25.14
CA ILE A 65 -11.80 -32.21 -25.58
C ILE A 65 -12.13 -31.40 -24.34
N VAL A 66 -11.43 -30.29 -24.13
CA VAL A 66 -11.61 -29.40 -22.98
C VAL A 66 -12.10 -28.05 -23.44
N ARG A 67 -13.18 -27.56 -22.83
CA ARG A 67 -13.62 -26.18 -22.99
C ARG A 67 -13.04 -25.32 -21.87
N THR A 68 -12.13 -24.41 -22.23
CA THR A 68 -11.54 -23.49 -21.25
C THR A 68 -12.61 -22.57 -20.67
N ALA A 69 -12.34 -22.00 -19.49
CA ALA A 69 -13.25 -21.03 -18.87
C ALA A 69 -13.49 -19.78 -19.76
N SER A 70 -12.53 -19.45 -20.62
CA SER A 70 -12.62 -18.36 -21.61
C SER A 70 -13.40 -18.75 -22.87
N GLY A 71 -13.79 -20.02 -23.01
CA GLY A 71 -14.66 -20.53 -24.07
C GLY A 71 -13.96 -21.20 -25.25
N SER A 72 -12.62 -21.22 -25.27
CA SER A 72 -11.85 -21.93 -26.30
C SER A 72 -11.99 -23.45 -26.16
N LEU A 73 -12.00 -24.17 -27.26
CA LEU A 73 -12.01 -25.63 -27.29
C LEU A 73 -10.63 -26.15 -27.60
N VAL A 74 -10.04 -26.87 -26.65
CA VAL A 74 -8.71 -27.47 -26.77
C VAL A 74 -8.87 -28.97 -26.90
N VAL A 75 -8.33 -29.53 -27.98
CA VAL A 75 -8.29 -30.96 -28.22
C VAL A 75 -6.89 -31.46 -27.92
N SER A 76 -6.77 -32.44 -27.03
CA SER A 76 -5.56 -33.21 -26.83
C SER A 76 -5.66 -34.52 -27.61
N TYR A 77 -4.62 -34.86 -28.34
CA TYR A 77 -4.58 -36.03 -29.21
C TYR A 77 -3.20 -36.68 -29.19
N PHE A 78 -3.15 -37.92 -29.65
CA PHE A 78 -1.92 -38.66 -29.91
C PHE A 78 -1.74 -38.83 -31.42
N ASP A 79 -0.49 -38.72 -31.88
CA ASP A 79 -0.06 -39.05 -33.23
C ASP A 79 1.06 -40.09 -33.10
N GLY A 80 0.66 -41.35 -32.93
CA GLY A 80 1.53 -42.40 -32.39
C GLY A 80 2.00 -42.05 -30.98
N ASP A 81 3.32 -42.08 -30.75
CA ASP A 81 3.89 -41.78 -29.43
C ASP A 81 3.95 -40.28 -29.08
N LYS A 82 3.53 -39.38 -29.98
CA LYS A 82 3.62 -37.92 -29.78
C LYS A 82 2.29 -37.34 -29.33
N ALA A 83 2.26 -36.82 -28.11
CA ALA A 83 1.13 -36.03 -27.62
C ALA A 83 1.13 -34.61 -28.23
N GLY A 84 -0.04 -34.17 -28.70
CA GLY A 84 -0.27 -32.82 -29.23
C GLY A 84 -1.52 -32.18 -28.63
N SER A 85 -1.61 -30.86 -28.72
CA SER A 85 -2.83 -30.13 -28.39
C SER A 85 -3.09 -28.97 -29.33
N GLU A 86 -4.32 -28.84 -29.80
CA GLU A 86 -4.75 -27.79 -30.73
C GLU A 86 -6.05 -27.13 -30.29
N VAL A 87 -6.19 -25.85 -30.60
CA VAL A 87 -7.47 -25.13 -30.47
C VAL A 87 -8.28 -25.43 -31.71
N VAL A 88 -9.54 -25.84 -31.54
CA VAL A 88 -10.44 -26.18 -32.64
C VAL A 88 -11.60 -25.21 -32.75
N ASP A 89 -12.08 -25.06 -33.97
CA ASP A 89 -13.30 -24.32 -34.29
C ASP A 89 -14.53 -25.14 -33.86
N PRO A 90 -15.47 -24.54 -33.10
CA PRO A 90 -16.62 -25.24 -32.55
C PRO A 90 -17.58 -25.80 -33.61
N GLU A 91 -17.65 -25.18 -34.80
CA GLU A 91 -18.60 -25.56 -35.85
C GLU A 91 -18.05 -26.61 -36.80
N THR A 92 -16.77 -26.48 -37.13
CA THR A 92 -16.15 -27.30 -38.18
C THR A 92 -15.22 -28.40 -37.64
N GLY A 93 -14.88 -28.35 -36.35
CA GLY A 93 -13.84 -29.18 -35.74
C GLY A 93 -12.45 -28.93 -36.32
N ALA A 94 -12.26 -27.87 -37.10
CA ALA A 94 -10.99 -27.57 -37.75
C ALA A 94 -9.98 -26.99 -36.75
N ALA A 95 -8.71 -27.36 -36.89
CA ALA A 95 -7.64 -26.75 -36.11
C ALA A 95 -7.51 -25.25 -36.45
N VAL A 96 -7.72 -24.40 -35.46
CA VAL A 96 -7.48 -22.94 -35.52
C VAL A 96 -6.00 -22.65 -35.30
N GLY A 97 -5.33 -23.45 -34.46
CA GLY A 97 -3.90 -23.36 -34.22
C GLY A 97 -3.43 -24.24 -33.06
N PRO A 98 -2.11 -24.38 -32.86
CA PRO A 98 -1.56 -25.16 -31.76
C PRO A 98 -1.89 -24.51 -30.40
N HIS A 99 -2.29 -25.32 -29.42
CA HIS A 99 -2.47 -24.88 -28.04
C HIS A 99 -1.18 -25.09 -27.25
N THR A 100 -0.26 -24.13 -27.32
CA THR A 100 0.98 -24.16 -26.52
C THR A 100 0.98 -23.03 -25.49
N PRO A 101 0.88 -23.32 -24.18
CA PRO A 101 1.02 -22.30 -23.15
C PRO A 101 2.37 -21.62 -23.27
N SER A 102 2.40 -20.28 -23.30
CA SER A 102 3.66 -19.55 -23.46
C SER A 102 4.60 -19.85 -22.27
N GLY A 103 5.88 -20.11 -22.57
CA GLY A 103 6.88 -20.36 -21.52
C GLY A 103 6.97 -19.21 -20.52
N PHE A 104 6.82 -17.98 -21.01
CA PHE A 104 6.73 -16.78 -20.18
C PHE A 104 5.54 -16.82 -19.21
N THR A 105 4.32 -17.11 -19.71
CA THR A 105 3.12 -17.23 -18.86
C THR A 105 3.29 -18.29 -17.79
N ARG A 106 3.91 -19.43 -18.11
CA ARG A 106 4.21 -20.49 -17.14
C ARG A 106 5.17 -19.99 -16.04
N VAL A 107 6.24 -19.30 -16.41
CA VAL A 107 7.20 -18.72 -15.46
C VAL A 107 6.52 -17.69 -14.55
N VAL A 108 5.74 -16.76 -15.11
CA VAL A 108 5.03 -15.74 -14.32
C VAL A 108 3.97 -16.37 -13.41
N THR A 109 3.27 -17.42 -13.87
CA THR A 109 2.30 -18.17 -13.06
C THR A 109 2.99 -18.84 -11.87
N ASN A 110 4.13 -19.49 -12.09
CA ASN A 110 4.90 -20.11 -11.02
C ASN A 110 5.51 -19.07 -10.08
N LEU A 111 5.94 -17.91 -10.58
CA LEU A 111 6.36 -16.80 -9.74
C LEU A 111 5.22 -16.29 -8.84
N HIS A 112 4.02 -16.09 -9.39
CA HIS A 112 2.87 -15.60 -8.64
C HIS A 112 2.37 -16.62 -7.60
N ARG A 113 2.23 -17.89 -8.00
CA ARG A 113 1.65 -18.94 -7.16
C ARG A 113 2.62 -19.49 -6.12
N SER A 114 3.89 -19.60 -6.48
CA SER A 114 4.88 -20.32 -5.67
C SER A 114 6.23 -19.63 -5.59
N LEU A 115 6.39 -18.39 -6.08
CA LEU A 115 7.67 -17.66 -6.09
C LEU A 115 8.81 -18.44 -6.75
N LEU A 116 8.51 -19.43 -7.61
CA LEU A 116 9.47 -20.40 -8.15
C LEU A 116 10.14 -21.30 -7.09
N LEU A 117 9.59 -21.37 -5.87
CA LEU A 117 10.11 -22.12 -4.71
C LEU A 117 9.22 -23.31 -4.32
N GLY A 118 8.40 -23.81 -5.25
CA GLY A 118 7.54 -24.97 -5.01
C GLY A 118 6.58 -24.79 -3.84
N GLN A 119 6.53 -25.76 -2.91
CA GLN A 119 5.56 -25.74 -1.81
C GLN A 119 5.83 -24.63 -0.79
N THR A 120 7.09 -24.37 -0.46
CA THR A 120 7.48 -23.28 0.45
C THR A 120 7.00 -21.94 -0.08
N GLY A 121 7.22 -21.67 -1.37
CA GLY A 121 6.79 -20.41 -1.94
C GLY A 121 5.28 -20.28 -2.09
N ARG A 122 4.51 -21.39 -2.15
CA ARG A 122 3.03 -21.34 -2.03
C ARG A 122 2.60 -20.86 -0.65
N ALA A 123 3.26 -21.32 0.41
CA ALA A 123 3.00 -20.84 1.77
C ALA A 123 3.32 -19.34 1.89
N VAL A 124 4.48 -18.91 1.37
CA VAL A 124 4.90 -17.49 1.39
C VAL A 124 3.95 -16.62 0.56
N ALA A 125 3.51 -17.07 -0.62
CA ALA A 125 2.51 -16.37 -1.42
C ALA A 125 1.18 -16.23 -0.68
N GLY A 126 0.73 -17.30 0.00
CA GLY A 126 -0.46 -17.28 0.85
C GLY A 126 -0.35 -16.28 2.02
N LEU A 127 0.80 -16.22 2.69
CA LEU A 127 1.08 -15.20 3.71
C LEU A 127 1.08 -13.78 3.12
N GLY A 128 1.61 -13.60 1.90
CA GLY A 128 1.56 -12.35 1.16
C GLY A 128 0.11 -11.90 0.87
N ALA A 129 -0.75 -12.83 0.45
CA ALA A 129 -2.17 -12.57 0.24
C ALA A 129 -2.87 -12.18 1.55
N ALA A 130 -2.63 -12.91 2.65
CA ALA A 130 -3.20 -12.59 3.96
C ALA A 130 -2.71 -11.23 4.50
N ALA A 131 -1.43 -10.89 4.28
CA ALA A 131 -0.89 -9.57 4.59
C ALA A 131 -1.59 -8.47 3.78
N MET A 132 -1.88 -8.70 2.50
CA MET A 132 -2.64 -7.76 1.68
C MET A 132 -4.08 -7.56 2.18
N VAL A 133 -4.78 -8.63 2.62
CA VAL A 133 -6.10 -8.52 3.26
C VAL A 133 -6.01 -7.59 4.48
N PHE A 134 -5.05 -7.84 5.37
CA PHE A 134 -4.84 -7.00 6.55
C PHE A 134 -4.53 -5.54 6.18
N LEU A 135 -3.64 -5.30 5.23
CA LEU A 135 -3.26 -3.95 4.78
C LEU A 135 -4.45 -3.21 4.18
N THR A 136 -5.28 -3.89 3.40
CA THR A 136 -6.45 -3.30 2.75
C THR A 136 -7.52 -2.94 3.77
N ILE A 137 -7.85 -3.85 4.69
CA ILE A 137 -8.83 -3.61 5.76
C ILE A 137 -8.35 -2.49 6.70
N SER A 138 -7.10 -2.57 7.18
CA SER A 138 -6.55 -1.55 8.08
C SER A 138 -6.43 -0.19 7.40
N GLY A 139 -6.08 -0.14 6.12
CA GLY A 139 -6.06 1.08 5.30
C GLY A 139 -7.46 1.69 5.15
N ALA A 140 -8.48 0.88 4.87
CA ALA A 140 -9.86 1.32 4.74
C ALA A 140 -10.41 1.90 6.06
N LEU A 141 -10.16 1.20 7.18
CA LEU A 141 -10.51 1.69 8.52
C LEU A 141 -9.83 3.01 8.86
N MET A 142 -8.55 3.15 8.53
CA MET A 142 -7.82 4.41 8.72
C MET A 142 -8.34 5.54 7.82
N LEU A 143 -8.73 5.24 6.58
CA LEU A 143 -9.33 6.21 5.67
C LEU A 143 -10.68 6.70 6.19
N ALA A 144 -11.55 5.77 6.62
CA ALA A 144 -12.83 6.10 7.23
C ALA A 144 -12.64 6.99 8.46
N ALA A 145 -11.75 6.60 9.38
CA ALA A 145 -11.45 7.40 10.58
C ALA A 145 -10.93 8.81 10.22
N ARG A 146 -10.08 8.92 9.20
CA ARG A 146 -9.52 10.20 8.75
C ARG A 146 -10.58 11.14 8.17
N LEU A 147 -11.60 10.61 7.50
CA LEU A 147 -12.64 11.39 6.83
C LEU A 147 -13.89 11.65 7.69
N GLY A 148 -13.95 11.10 8.91
CA GLY A 148 -15.10 11.24 9.81
C GLY A 148 -16.15 10.14 9.68
N GLY A 149 -15.77 8.96 9.15
CA GLY A 149 -16.58 7.76 9.06
C GLY A 149 -16.86 7.30 7.63
N TRP A 150 -17.50 6.13 7.49
CA TRP A 150 -17.79 5.51 6.18
C TRP A 150 -18.70 6.35 5.28
N ARG A 151 -19.67 7.07 5.87
CA ARG A 151 -20.55 7.99 5.13
C ARG A 151 -19.80 9.15 4.48
N ALA A 152 -18.62 9.48 5.01
CA ALA A 152 -17.77 10.56 4.53
C ALA A 152 -16.65 10.08 3.59
N ILE A 153 -16.63 8.80 3.21
CA ILE A 153 -15.50 8.20 2.47
C ILE A 153 -15.27 8.85 1.10
N LEU A 154 -16.27 9.53 0.51
CA LEU A 154 -16.17 10.24 -0.76
C LEU A 154 -15.70 11.70 -0.63
N ARG A 155 -15.52 12.22 0.59
CA ARG A 155 -15.05 13.59 0.78
C ARG A 155 -13.63 13.82 0.22
N PRO A 156 -13.27 15.05 -0.14
CA PRO A 156 -11.90 15.38 -0.58
C PRO A 156 -10.86 15.03 0.47
N ILE A 157 -9.77 14.37 0.06
CA ILE A 157 -8.67 14.00 0.97
C ILE A 157 -7.65 15.14 1.02
N ARG A 158 -7.40 15.65 2.23
CA ARG A 158 -6.44 16.73 2.51
C ARG A 158 -5.17 16.20 3.17
N GLY A 159 -4.04 16.85 2.94
CA GLY A 159 -2.74 16.51 3.55
C GLY A 159 -1.58 16.64 2.57
N THR A 160 -0.42 16.10 2.94
CA THR A 160 0.74 16.10 2.02
C THR A 160 0.46 15.28 0.76
N PRO A 161 1.13 15.57 -0.39
CA PRO A 161 0.88 14.85 -1.63
C PRO A 161 0.96 13.32 -1.50
N ALA A 162 1.97 12.80 -0.79
CA ALA A 162 2.13 11.36 -0.55
C ALA A 162 0.94 10.78 0.24
N GLN A 163 0.48 11.45 1.29
CA GLN A 163 -0.67 11.01 2.08
C GLN A 163 -2.00 11.14 1.34
N ARG A 164 -2.09 12.09 0.41
CA ARG A 164 -3.26 12.31 -0.43
C ARG A 164 -3.35 11.21 -1.48
N TRP A 165 -2.32 11.02 -2.29
CA TRP A 165 -2.34 10.01 -3.34
C TRP A 165 -2.44 8.58 -2.80
N HIS A 166 -1.73 8.27 -1.71
CA HIS A 166 -1.86 6.95 -1.05
C HIS A 166 -3.31 6.66 -0.64
N ALA A 167 -4.04 7.67 -0.18
CA ALA A 167 -5.41 7.50 0.27
C ALA A 167 -6.44 7.62 -0.87
N GLU A 168 -6.20 8.45 -1.89
CA GLU A 168 -7.06 8.57 -3.07
C GLU A 168 -7.03 7.30 -3.93
N ILE A 169 -5.84 6.81 -4.27
CA ILE A 169 -5.70 5.56 -5.04
C ILE A 169 -6.18 4.38 -4.19
N GLY A 170 -5.88 4.38 -2.88
CA GLY A 170 -6.38 3.37 -1.94
C GLY A 170 -7.90 3.28 -1.94
N ARG A 171 -8.59 4.42 -2.02
CA ARG A 171 -10.06 4.48 -2.08
C ARG A 171 -10.63 3.75 -3.28
N LEU A 172 -9.98 3.87 -4.43
CA LEU A 172 -10.43 3.26 -5.69
C LEU A 172 -10.05 1.78 -5.75
N ALA A 173 -8.83 1.44 -5.32
CA ALA A 173 -8.30 0.09 -5.45
C ALA A 173 -8.77 -0.88 -4.35
N MET A 174 -9.24 -0.39 -3.19
CA MET A 174 -9.45 -1.25 -2.01
C MET A 174 -10.42 -2.42 -2.25
N VAL A 175 -11.49 -2.23 -3.04
CA VAL A 175 -12.49 -3.28 -3.25
C VAL A 175 -11.90 -4.41 -4.09
N ALA A 176 -11.23 -4.05 -5.19
CA ALA A 176 -10.57 -5.00 -6.07
C ALA A 176 -9.39 -5.71 -5.37
N LEU A 177 -8.55 -4.97 -4.64
CA LEU A 177 -7.45 -5.55 -3.85
C LEU A 177 -7.95 -6.48 -2.74
N LEU A 178 -9.05 -6.11 -2.06
CA LEU A 178 -9.64 -6.95 -1.03
C LEU A 178 -10.22 -8.23 -1.64
N LEU A 179 -10.96 -8.13 -2.74
CA LEU A 179 -11.49 -9.29 -3.45
C LEU A 179 -10.37 -10.24 -3.89
N SER A 180 -9.35 -9.71 -4.60
CA SER A 180 -8.22 -10.49 -5.10
C SER A 180 -7.41 -11.14 -3.97
N SER A 181 -7.14 -10.41 -2.89
CA SER A 181 -6.37 -10.95 -1.77
C SER A 181 -7.15 -11.97 -0.93
N LEU A 182 -8.47 -11.77 -0.73
CA LEU A 182 -9.32 -12.76 -0.05
C LEU A 182 -9.42 -14.06 -0.84
N THR A 183 -9.64 -13.98 -2.16
CA THR A 183 -9.69 -15.18 -3.00
C THR A 183 -8.32 -15.86 -3.08
N GLY A 184 -7.23 -15.09 -3.15
CA GLY A 184 -5.87 -15.63 -3.10
C GLY A 184 -5.54 -16.34 -1.78
N THR A 185 -5.94 -15.76 -0.64
CA THR A 185 -5.82 -16.39 0.68
C THR A 185 -6.65 -17.67 0.76
N TYR A 186 -7.88 -17.66 0.25
CA TYR A 186 -8.73 -18.86 0.21
C TYR A 186 -8.09 -19.99 -0.60
N MET A 187 -7.61 -19.70 -1.83
CA MET A 187 -6.94 -20.71 -2.66
C MET A 187 -5.67 -21.25 -2.00
N ALA A 188 -4.93 -20.42 -1.27
CA ALA A 188 -3.77 -20.86 -0.50
C ALA A 188 -4.19 -21.82 0.64
N LEU A 189 -5.23 -21.48 1.41
CA LEU A 189 -5.76 -22.35 2.46
C LEU A 189 -6.24 -23.69 1.90
N ALA A 190 -6.93 -23.69 0.76
CA ALA A 190 -7.35 -24.89 0.05
C ALA A 190 -6.16 -25.74 -0.43
N THR A 191 -5.08 -25.10 -0.92
CA THR A 191 -3.86 -25.80 -1.36
C THR A 191 -3.16 -26.55 -0.21
N PHE A 192 -3.34 -26.10 1.03
CA PHE A 192 -2.82 -26.76 2.24
C PHE A 192 -3.92 -27.54 2.98
N GLU A 193 -5.05 -27.80 2.34
CA GLU A 193 -6.16 -28.61 2.87
C GLU A 193 -6.77 -28.09 4.19
N PHE A 194 -6.51 -26.82 4.55
CA PHE A 194 -7.15 -26.17 5.70
C PHE A 194 -8.63 -25.89 5.45
N VAL A 195 -9.03 -25.83 4.17
CA VAL A 195 -10.40 -25.63 3.72
C VAL A 195 -10.67 -26.59 2.56
N PRO A 196 -11.86 -27.22 2.47
CA PRO A 196 -12.19 -28.10 1.37
C PRO A 196 -12.23 -27.34 0.02
N ASP A 197 -11.58 -27.92 -0.99
CA ASP A 197 -11.66 -27.48 -2.39
C ASP A 197 -12.78 -28.20 -3.17
N GLY A 198 -13.40 -29.22 -2.56
CA GLY A 198 -14.44 -30.03 -3.17
C GLY A 198 -13.92 -31.01 -4.23
N SER A 199 -12.61 -31.27 -4.28
CA SER A 199 -11.98 -32.25 -5.18
C SER A 199 -12.11 -33.70 -4.69
N ALA A 200 -12.54 -33.90 -3.43
CA ALA A 200 -12.77 -35.21 -2.84
C ALA A 200 -13.98 -35.93 -3.46
N GLN A 201 -13.79 -36.46 -4.67
CA GLN A 201 -14.68 -37.44 -5.31
C GLN A 201 -13.87 -38.22 -6.35
N ALA A 202 -13.26 -39.32 -5.91
CA ALA A 202 -12.93 -40.41 -6.82
C ALA A 202 -14.26 -41.11 -7.16
N SER A 203 -14.82 -40.84 -8.33
CA SER A 203 -15.88 -41.68 -8.88
C SER A 203 -15.37 -43.12 -8.91
N LYS A 204 -16.16 -44.09 -8.43
CA LYS A 204 -15.91 -45.48 -8.81
C LYS A 204 -15.96 -45.54 -10.33
N SER A 205 -14.87 -45.96 -10.96
CA SER A 205 -14.86 -46.23 -12.40
C SER A 205 -15.90 -47.31 -12.68
N SER A 206 -16.91 -46.98 -13.48
CA SER A 206 -17.86 -47.95 -13.99
C SER A 206 -17.26 -48.56 -15.24
N GLU A 207 -17.21 -49.87 -15.31
CA GLU A 207 -16.76 -50.59 -16.51
C GLU A 207 -17.92 -50.69 -17.50
N GLY A 208 -17.61 -50.42 -18.76
CA GLY A 208 -18.50 -50.60 -19.88
C GLY A 208 -18.65 -52.06 -20.31
N VAL A 209 -19.54 -52.29 -21.27
CA VAL A 209 -19.98 -53.64 -21.68
C VAL A 209 -18.93 -54.38 -22.53
N GLY A 210 -17.78 -53.78 -22.84
CA GLY A 210 -16.67 -54.47 -23.55
C GLY A 210 -16.95 -54.76 -25.03
N ARG A 211 -17.85 -54.00 -25.66
CA ARG A 211 -18.33 -54.21 -27.04
C ARG A 211 -17.72 -53.18 -28.01
N PRO A 212 -17.80 -53.40 -29.35
CA PRO A 212 -17.38 -52.40 -30.33
C PRO A 212 -18.07 -51.05 -30.06
N ARG A 213 -17.28 -49.98 -30.08
CA ARG A 213 -17.72 -48.63 -29.73
C ARG A 213 -18.69 -48.08 -30.78
N LEU A 214 -19.66 -47.30 -30.32
CA LEU A 214 -20.52 -46.51 -31.21
C LEU A 214 -19.69 -45.36 -31.81
N PRO A 215 -19.99 -44.94 -33.06
CA PRO A 215 -19.50 -43.66 -33.56
C PRO A 215 -19.89 -42.54 -32.58
N VAL A 216 -18.94 -41.67 -32.23
CA VAL A 216 -19.13 -40.70 -31.15
C VAL A 216 -20.30 -39.74 -31.41
N GLY A 217 -20.54 -39.37 -32.68
CA GLY A 217 -21.70 -38.59 -33.09
C GLY A 217 -23.07 -39.25 -32.85
N ARG A 218 -23.11 -40.55 -32.57
CA ARG A 218 -24.36 -41.30 -32.27
C ARG A 218 -24.57 -41.56 -30.78
N VAL A 219 -23.68 -41.10 -29.91
CA VAL A 219 -23.81 -41.27 -28.46
C VAL A 219 -24.87 -40.28 -27.95
N ALA A 220 -26.08 -40.78 -27.70
CA ALA A 220 -27.23 -39.95 -27.32
C ALA A 220 -26.99 -39.10 -26.06
N ALA A 221 -26.23 -39.63 -25.08
CA ALA A 221 -25.87 -38.89 -23.88
C ALA A 221 -24.97 -37.67 -24.15
N LEU A 222 -24.12 -37.72 -25.19
CA LEU A 222 -23.31 -36.58 -25.61
C LEU A 222 -24.14 -35.59 -26.44
N ALA A 223 -25.04 -36.08 -27.30
CA ALA A 223 -25.92 -35.24 -28.12
C ALA A 223 -26.95 -34.46 -27.27
N ALA A 224 -27.26 -34.95 -26.07
CA ALA A 224 -28.16 -34.28 -25.13
C ALA A 224 -27.51 -33.07 -24.40
N VAL A 225 -26.20 -32.86 -24.54
CA VAL A 225 -25.47 -31.80 -23.85
C VAL A 225 -25.05 -30.72 -24.83
N ASP A 226 -25.45 -29.49 -24.51
CA ASP A 226 -25.04 -28.31 -25.26
C ASP A 226 -23.53 -28.06 -25.08
N LEU A 227 -22.85 -27.66 -26.16
CA LEU A 227 -21.43 -27.38 -26.12
C LEU A 227 -21.05 -26.26 -25.12
N ALA A 228 -21.97 -25.34 -24.81
CA ALA A 228 -21.77 -24.32 -23.78
C ALA A 228 -21.70 -24.88 -22.35
N ASP A 229 -22.32 -26.03 -22.11
CA ASP A 229 -22.32 -26.74 -20.82
C ASP A 229 -21.11 -27.70 -20.66
N LEU A 230 -20.38 -27.98 -21.75
CA LEU A 230 -19.18 -28.80 -21.73
C LEU A 230 -18.06 -28.12 -20.92
N ARG A 231 -17.39 -28.89 -20.07
CA ARG A 231 -16.11 -28.54 -19.45
C ARG A 231 -15.00 -29.43 -19.97
N GLU A 232 -15.22 -30.73 -19.96
CA GLU A 232 -14.27 -31.73 -20.44
C GLU A 232 -15.02 -32.97 -20.93
N LEU A 233 -14.59 -33.53 -22.05
CA LEU A 233 -14.95 -34.86 -22.53
C LEU A 233 -13.67 -35.65 -22.70
N ALA A 234 -13.44 -36.64 -21.84
CA ALA A 234 -12.36 -37.60 -22.00
C ALA A 234 -12.84 -38.81 -22.80
N PHE A 235 -12.03 -39.24 -23.76
CA PHE A 235 -12.31 -40.37 -24.63
C PHE A 235 -11.79 -41.67 -23.99
N PRO A 236 -12.46 -42.81 -24.21
CA PRO A 236 -12.02 -44.09 -23.72
C PRO A 236 -10.73 -44.53 -24.42
N TYR A 237 -9.76 -45.05 -23.66
CA TYR A 237 -8.48 -45.51 -24.17
C TYR A 237 -8.65 -46.63 -25.18
N ALA A 238 -8.15 -46.48 -26.41
CA ALA A 238 -8.42 -47.40 -27.52
C ALA A 238 -8.07 -48.87 -27.24
N GLY A 239 -7.08 -49.14 -26.38
CA GLY A 239 -6.66 -50.49 -26.00
C GLY A 239 -7.57 -51.19 -24.98
N ASP A 240 -8.55 -50.48 -24.40
CA ASP A 240 -9.47 -51.03 -23.41
C ASP A 240 -10.93 -50.96 -23.90
N PRO A 241 -11.56 -52.10 -24.23
CA PRO A 241 -12.94 -52.13 -24.72
C PRO A 241 -13.98 -51.85 -23.63
N THR A 242 -13.63 -51.95 -22.33
CA THR A 242 -14.55 -51.64 -21.22
C THR A 242 -14.42 -50.19 -20.75
N ASP A 243 -13.46 -49.43 -21.28
CA ASP A 243 -13.31 -48.02 -20.89
C ASP A 243 -14.47 -47.15 -21.40
N THR A 244 -14.74 -46.07 -20.68
CA THR A 244 -15.95 -45.25 -20.82
C THR A 244 -15.60 -43.81 -21.20
N TYR A 245 -16.56 -43.11 -21.80
CA TYR A 245 -16.45 -41.66 -21.91
C TYR A 245 -16.67 -41.02 -20.55
N THR A 246 -15.83 -40.07 -20.17
CA THR A 246 -16.03 -39.24 -18.98
C THR A 246 -16.44 -37.83 -19.41
N LEU A 247 -17.71 -37.48 -19.18
CA LEU A 247 -18.27 -36.17 -19.51
C LEU A 247 -18.38 -35.30 -18.26
N THR A 248 -17.61 -34.22 -18.21
CA THR A 248 -17.68 -33.19 -17.16
C THR A 248 -18.46 -31.99 -17.66
N THR A 249 -19.51 -31.62 -16.93
CA THR A 249 -20.37 -30.45 -17.20
C THR A 249 -20.34 -29.48 -16.01
N SER A 250 -21.06 -28.36 -16.13
CA SER A 250 -21.33 -27.44 -15.01
C SER A 250 -22.09 -28.08 -13.84
N ARG A 251 -22.81 -29.19 -14.07
CA ARG A 251 -23.66 -29.85 -13.06
C ARG A 251 -22.97 -30.99 -12.33
N GLY A 252 -22.10 -31.73 -13.02
CA GLY A 252 -21.44 -32.92 -12.49
C GLY A 252 -20.63 -33.67 -13.54
N VAL A 253 -20.15 -34.84 -13.16
CA VAL A 253 -19.40 -35.78 -14.01
C VAL A 253 -20.30 -36.97 -14.34
N SER A 254 -20.38 -37.35 -15.61
CA SER A 254 -21.11 -38.52 -16.08
C SER A 254 -20.13 -39.52 -16.70
N GLN A 255 -20.25 -40.80 -16.35
CA GLN A 255 -19.59 -41.89 -17.07
C GLN A 255 -20.57 -42.48 -18.07
N ILE A 256 -20.16 -42.59 -19.32
CA ILE A 256 -21.01 -42.99 -20.44
C ILE A 256 -20.36 -44.19 -21.13
N ASP A 257 -21.09 -45.29 -21.22
CA ASP A 257 -20.64 -46.49 -21.89
C ASP A 257 -20.36 -46.23 -23.38
N ALA A 258 -19.16 -46.57 -23.85
CA ALA A 258 -18.72 -46.26 -25.20
C ALA A 258 -19.40 -47.11 -26.30
N ALA A 259 -20.01 -48.24 -25.94
CA ALA A 259 -20.62 -49.17 -26.89
C ALA A 259 -22.15 -49.06 -26.99
N THR A 260 -22.80 -48.58 -25.94
CA THR A 260 -24.26 -48.43 -25.85
C THR A 260 -24.69 -46.97 -25.79
N GLY A 261 -23.79 -46.07 -25.40
CA GLY A 261 -24.06 -44.65 -25.21
C GLY A 261 -24.94 -44.33 -24.00
N GLN A 262 -25.15 -45.30 -23.09
CA GLN A 262 -25.92 -45.10 -21.86
C GLN A 262 -25.08 -44.45 -20.76
N VAL A 263 -25.70 -43.59 -19.96
CA VAL A 263 -25.08 -43.03 -18.77
C VAL A 263 -25.04 -44.12 -17.69
N LEU A 264 -23.84 -44.56 -17.32
CA LEU A 264 -23.61 -45.57 -16.28
C LEU A 264 -23.70 -44.98 -14.87
N GLY A 265 -23.31 -43.72 -14.72
CA GLY A 265 -23.35 -43.00 -13.45
C GLY A 265 -23.26 -41.50 -13.63
N PHE A 266 -23.87 -40.76 -12.70
CA PHE A 266 -23.81 -39.30 -12.62
C PHE A 266 -23.47 -38.86 -11.20
N GLU A 267 -22.36 -38.16 -11.06
CA GLU A 267 -21.86 -37.60 -9.81
C GLU A 267 -22.03 -36.07 -9.85
N PRO A 268 -22.99 -35.49 -9.11
CA PRO A 268 -23.17 -34.03 -9.09
C PRO A 268 -22.01 -33.35 -8.38
N HIS A 269 -21.57 -32.19 -8.88
CA HIS A 269 -20.51 -31.41 -8.22
C HIS A 269 -20.95 -30.97 -6.83
N ALA A 270 -20.13 -31.29 -5.82
CA ALA A 270 -20.33 -30.84 -4.45
C ALA A 270 -20.37 -29.30 -4.37
N ALA A 271 -21.12 -28.77 -3.40
CA ALA A 271 -21.23 -27.32 -3.19
C ALA A 271 -19.85 -26.65 -2.97
N GLY A 272 -18.92 -27.34 -2.29
CA GLY A 272 -17.55 -26.88 -2.08
C GLY A 272 -16.78 -26.67 -3.38
N ARG A 273 -16.94 -27.55 -4.37
CA ARG A 273 -16.29 -27.44 -5.69
C ARG A 273 -16.81 -26.23 -6.45
N ARG A 274 -18.13 -26.03 -6.49
CA ARG A 274 -18.75 -24.85 -7.13
C ARG A 274 -18.26 -23.54 -6.50
N PHE A 275 -18.13 -23.53 -5.17
CA PHE A 275 -17.60 -22.36 -4.47
C PHE A 275 -16.11 -22.13 -4.77
N TYR A 276 -15.28 -23.18 -4.79
CA TYR A 276 -13.88 -23.08 -5.18
C TYR A 276 -13.72 -22.58 -6.62
N GLU A 277 -14.51 -23.09 -7.56
CA GLU A 277 -14.54 -22.62 -8.95
C GLU A 277 -14.91 -21.14 -9.04
N LEU A 278 -15.91 -20.68 -8.28
CA LEU A 278 -16.25 -19.25 -8.18
C LEU A 278 -15.06 -18.43 -7.66
N VAL A 279 -14.42 -18.86 -6.58
CA VAL A 279 -13.24 -18.19 -6.02
C VAL A 279 -12.10 -18.13 -7.05
N TYR A 280 -11.84 -19.23 -7.74
CA TYR A 280 -10.82 -19.34 -8.76
C TYR A 280 -11.09 -18.41 -9.95
N MET A 281 -12.34 -18.38 -10.46
CA MET A 281 -12.76 -17.45 -11.51
C MET A 281 -12.62 -15.99 -11.07
N LEU A 282 -13.05 -15.66 -9.85
CA LEU A 282 -12.95 -14.30 -9.31
C LEU A 282 -11.49 -13.87 -9.11
N HIS A 283 -10.58 -14.77 -8.75
CA HIS A 283 -9.16 -14.45 -8.56
C HIS A 283 -8.41 -14.30 -9.89
N THR A 284 -8.60 -15.27 -10.80
CA THR A 284 -7.85 -15.34 -12.06
C THR A 284 -8.45 -14.48 -13.17
N GLY A 285 -9.74 -14.14 -13.05
CA GLY A 285 -10.50 -13.47 -14.10
C GLY A 285 -10.85 -14.39 -15.29
N GLN A 286 -10.59 -15.70 -15.20
CA GLN A 286 -10.94 -16.64 -16.26
C GLN A 286 -12.46 -16.75 -16.42
N GLY A 287 -12.95 -16.65 -17.67
CA GLY A 287 -14.37 -16.52 -17.98
C GLY A 287 -15.00 -15.17 -17.61
N LEU A 288 -14.25 -14.28 -16.93
CA LEU A 288 -14.68 -12.94 -16.49
C LEU A 288 -13.59 -11.92 -16.78
N TRP A 289 -13.17 -11.81 -18.05
CA TRP A 289 -12.04 -10.95 -18.45
C TRP A 289 -12.13 -9.49 -17.96
N PRO A 290 -13.31 -8.83 -17.84
CA PRO A 290 -13.37 -7.48 -17.30
C PRO A 290 -12.99 -7.43 -15.82
N VAL A 291 -13.36 -8.47 -15.06
CA VAL A 291 -12.95 -8.63 -13.65
C VAL A 291 -11.44 -8.84 -13.58
N GLY A 292 -10.89 -9.72 -14.43
CA GLY A 292 -9.45 -9.92 -14.54
C GLY A 292 -8.69 -8.60 -14.74
N LEU A 293 -9.09 -7.81 -15.73
CA LEU A 293 -8.47 -6.51 -16.02
C LEU A 293 -8.61 -5.51 -14.85
N LEU A 294 -9.78 -5.44 -14.21
CA LEU A 294 -10.01 -4.60 -13.03
C LEU A 294 -9.06 -4.99 -11.88
N LEU A 295 -8.92 -6.28 -11.61
CA LEU A 295 -8.01 -6.79 -10.58
C LEU A 295 -6.54 -6.50 -10.94
N GLY A 296 -6.18 -6.65 -12.21
CA GLY A 296 -4.84 -6.32 -12.71
C GLY A 296 -4.48 -4.85 -12.55
N LEU A 297 -5.40 -3.95 -12.91
CA LEU A 297 -5.23 -2.51 -12.70
C LEU A 297 -5.10 -2.15 -11.22
N ALA A 298 -5.91 -2.78 -10.35
CA ALA A 298 -5.80 -2.59 -8.91
C ALA A 298 -4.45 -3.12 -8.39
N ALA A 299 -4.01 -4.29 -8.81
CA ALA A 299 -2.71 -4.86 -8.43
C ALA A 299 -1.54 -3.98 -8.90
N ALA A 300 -1.63 -3.35 -10.07
CA ALA A 300 -0.62 -2.41 -10.56
C ALA A 300 -0.44 -1.17 -9.68
N THR A 301 -1.39 -0.86 -8.78
CA THR A 301 -1.25 0.23 -7.79
C THR A 301 -0.39 -0.13 -6.59
N VAL A 302 -0.10 -1.41 -6.35
CA VAL A 302 0.64 -1.88 -5.17
C VAL A 302 2.08 -1.35 -5.08
N PRO A 303 2.89 -1.32 -6.16
CA PRO A 303 4.19 -0.66 -6.15
C PRO A 303 4.09 0.81 -5.74
N PHE A 304 3.04 1.51 -6.18
CA PHE A 304 2.79 2.89 -5.79
C PHE A 304 2.49 3.00 -4.28
N PHE A 305 1.73 2.07 -3.68
CA PHE A 305 1.50 2.04 -2.24
C PHE A 305 2.79 1.77 -1.45
N ALA A 306 3.65 0.87 -1.93
CA ALA A 306 4.94 0.61 -1.30
C ALA A 306 5.81 1.89 -1.27
N ILE A 307 5.88 2.62 -2.38
CA ILE A 307 6.63 3.88 -2.48
C ILE A 307 6.01 4.96 -1.57
N THR A 308 4.71 5.23 -1.72
CA THR A 308 4.05 6.31 -0.95
C THR A 308 3.98 6.00 0.54
N GLY A 309 3.72 4.75 0.93
CA GLY A 309 3.75 4.29 2.31
C GLY A 309 5.15 4.41 2.92
N GLY A 310 6.18 4.01 2.17
CA GLY A 310 7.59 4.18 2.56
C GLY A 310 7.97 5.65 2.76
N LEU A 311 7.56 6.54 1.85
CA LEU A 311 7.78 7.98 1.98
C LEU A 311 7.08 8.57 3.21
N ILE A 312 5.84 8.15 3.49
CA ILE A 312 5.09 8.58 4.69
C ILE A 312 5.81 8.12 5.95
N TRP A 313 6.25 6.86 5.99
CA TRP A 313 6.99 6.30 7.12
C TRP A 313 8.33 7.02 7.35
N TRP A 314 9.11 7.22 6.28
CA TRP A 314 10.40 7.89 6.34
C TRP A 314 10.29 9.33 6.83
N ARG A 315 9.28 10.08 6.36
CA ARG A 315 8.98 11.43 6.84
C ARG A 315 8.64 11.44 8.32
N ARG A 316 7.83 10.47 8.78
CA ARG A 316 7.47 10.33 10.21
C ARG A 316 8.70 10.08 11.08
N LEU A 317 9.61 9.23 10.63
CA LEU A 317 10.87 8.99 11.34
C LEU A 317 11.72 10.26 11.44
N ARG A 318 11.92 10.98 10.33
CA ARG A 318 12.70 12.23 10.33
C ARG A 318 12.06 13.34 11.17
N ALA A 319 10.73 13.37 11.25
CA ALA A 319 10.00 14.38 11.99
C ALA A 319 10.03 14.18 13.52
N THR A 320 10.54 13.04 14.01
CA THR A 320 10.57 12.73 15.45
C THR A 320 12.00 12.88 15.98
N PRO A 321 12.38 14.06 16.52
CA PRO A 321 13.73 14.29 17.04
C PRO A 321 14.01 13.46 18.29
N ARG A 322 15.29 13.13 18.51
CA ARG A 322 15.77 12.68 19.82
C ARG A 322 15.93 13.90 20.73
N ILE A 323 15.31 13.86 21.90
CA ILE A 323 15.41 14.92 22.91
C ILE A 323 16.57 14.57 23.86
N ALA A 324 17.70 15.25 23.67
CA ALA A 324 18.86 15.13 24.56
C ALA A 324 18.55 15.78 25.93
N ALA A 325 19.16 15.28 27.00
CA ALA A 325 18.99 15.80 28.37
C ALA A 325 17.52 15.88 28.84
N ASN A 326 16.68 14.93 28.41
CA ASN A 326 15.31 14.82 28.90
C ASN A 326 15.34 14.38 30.38
N ALA A 327 14.89 15.23 31.30
CA ALA A 327 14.90 14.91 32.73
C ALA A 327 13.88 13.79 33.04
N GLY A 328 14.10 13.03 34.10
CA GLY A 328 13.12 12.04 34.57
C GLY A 328 11.85 12.72 35.09
N ALA A 329 10.69 12.12 34.84
CA ALA A 329 9.36 12.66 35.19
C ALA A 329 9.24 13.08 36.68
N GLY A 330 9.79 12.27 37.59
CA GLY A 330 9.76 12.56 39.03
C GLY A 330 10.61 13.76 39.45
N SER A 331 11.44 14.28 38.55
CA SER A 331 12.41 15.31 38.85
C SER A 331 12.18 16.59 38.05
N ALA A 332 11.44 16.58 36.95
CA ALA A 332 11.24 17.78 36.15
C ALA A 332 10.34 18.82 36.84
N GLU A 333 10.69 20.09 36.66
CA GLU A 333 9.91 21.26 37.07
C GLU A 333 8.86 21.62 36.01
N THR A 334 9.16 21.35 34.74
CA THR A 334 8.22 21.55 33.63
C THR A 334 7.98 20.24 32.90
N ILE A 335 6.72 19.84 32.80
CA ILE A 335 6.30 18.65 32.04
C ILE A 335 5.73 19.09 30.69
N ILE A 336 6.26 18.55 29.60
CA ILE A 336 5.75 18.75 28.24
C ILE A 336 5.11 17.45 27.75
N LEU A 337 3.80 17.48 27.52
CA LEU A 337 3.07 16.34 26.97
C LEU A 337 2.76 16.56 25.49
N VAL A 338 3.11 15.60 24.65
CA VAL A 338 3.05 15.73 23.20
C VAL A 338 2.01 14.80 22.57
N GLY A 339 1.01 15.41 21.93
CA GLY A 339 0.07 14.78 21.02
C GLY A 339 0.53 14.98 19.58
N SER A 340 1.01 13.93 18.93
CA SER A 340 1.54 14.00 17.56
C SER A 340 1.10 12.79 16.76
N GLU A 341 0.71 13.07 15.51
CA GLU A 341 0.29 12.03 14.57
C GLU A 341 1.41 11.62 13.63
N GLY A 342 2.01 12.61 12.97
CA GLY A 342 3.04 12.44 11.94
C GLY A 342 4.45 12.75 12.42
N GLY A 343 4.66 12.97 13.73
CA GLY A 343 5.97 13.31 14.29
C GLY A 343 6.18 14.81 14.45
N SER A 344 5.62 15.65 13.57
CA SER A 344 5.90 17.09 13.51
C SER A 344 5.79 17.87 14.83
N THR A 345 4.79 17.60 15.67
CA THR A 345 4.64 18.26 16.99
C THR A 345 5.84 18.01 17.91
N TRP A 346 6.54 16.87 17.74
CA TRP A 346 7.75 16.57 18.49
C TRP A 346 8.91 17.51 18.14
N GLY A 347 8.97 18.01 16.90
CA GLY A 347 9.93 19.05 16.50
C GLY A 347 9.76 20.32 17.34
N PHE A 348 8.52 20.78 17.49
CA PHE A 348 8.18 21.94 18.34
C PHE A 348 8.45 21.69 19.81
N ALA A 349 8.08 20.50 20.31
CA ALA A 349 8.37 20.12 21.69
C ALA A 349 9.86 20.06 21.98
N ALA A 350 10.68 19.57 21.05
CA ALA A 350 12.13 19.54 21.19
C ALA A 350 12.74 20.95 21.16
N ALA A 351 12.23 21.85 20.33
CA ALA A 351 12.66 23.25 20.32
C ALA A 351 12.32 23.97 21.63
N LEU A 352 11.11 23.74 22.16
CA LEU A 352 10.68 24.29 23.45
C LEU A 352 11.48 23.72 24.61
N HIS A 353 11.68 22.40 24.63
CA HIS A 353 12.50 21.71 25.62
C HIS A 353 13.90 22.32 25.67
N ARG A 354 14.57 22.45 24.52
CA ARG A 354 15.89 23.06 24.42
C ARG A 354 15.89 24.49 24.98
N SER A 355 14.95 25.33 24.56
CA SER A 355 14.85 26.72 25.04
C SER A 355 14.68 26.82 26.55
N LEU A 356 13.93 25.90 27.18
CA LEU A 356 13.72 25.88 28.61
C LEU A 356 14.92 25.30 29.37
N THR A 357 15.57 24.27 28.81
CA THR A 357 16.80 23.68 29.37
C THR A 357 17.97 24.64 29.28
N ASP A 358 18.13 25.38 28.19
CA ASP A 358 19.14 26.45 28.04
C ASP A 358 18.90 27.59 29.04
N ALA A 359 17.65 27.80 29.45
CA ALA A 359 17.29 28.72 30.54
C ALA A 359 17.47 28.12 31.95
N GLY A 360 18.09 26.94 32.06
CA GLY A 360 18.43 26.28 33.33
C GLY A 360 17.31 25.44 33.95
N GLN A 361 16.19 25.23 33.26
CA GLN A 361 15.07 24.45 33.81
C GLN A 361 15.21 22.95 33.57
N ARG A 362 14.68 22.16 34.51
CA ARG A 362 14.60 20.70 34.34
C ARG A 362 13.27 20.34 33.69
N VAL A 363 13.34 19.85 32.45
CA VAL A 363 12.17 19.62 31.60
C VAL A 363 12.06 18.15 31.25
N HIS A 364 10.85 17.60 31.40
CA HIS A 364 10.51 16.25 30.95
C HIS A 364 9.52 16.32 29.78
N VAL A 365 9.86 15.70 28.65
CA VAL A 365 8.98 15.57 27.49
C VAL A 365 8.54 14.11 27.33
N ALA A 366 7.24 13.89 27.16
CA ALA A 366 6.65 12.57 26.99
C ALA A 366 5.42 12.62 26.06
N PRO A 367 5.01 11.48 25.44
CA PRO A 367 3.74 11.44 24.74
C PRO A 367 2.58 11.65 25.74
N MET A 368 1.48 12.27 25.31
CA MET A 368 0.31 12.47 26.17
C MET A 368 -0.24 11.16 26.75
N ASN A 369 -0.16 10.06 26.01
CA ASN A 369 -0.53 8.73 26.49
C ASN A 369 0.36 8.21 27.63
N ALA A 370 1.52 8.82 27.88
CA ALA A 370 2.40 8.49 29.01
C ALA A 370 2.30 9.50 30.15
N VAL A 371 1.17 10.22 30.25
CA VAL A 371 0.88 11.05 31.43
C VAL A 371 0.99 10.20 32.70
N GLY A 372 1.80 10.67 33.64
CA GLY A 372 2.08 10.00 34.90
C GLY A 372 1.06 10.34 35.97
N ALA A 373 0.88 9.44 36.93
CA ALA A 373 -0.03 9.63 38.06
C ALA A 373 0.41 10.76 39.01
N ARG A 374 1.73 10.99 39.12
CA ARG A 374 2.32 11.99 40.02
C ARG A 374 3.51 12.66 39.38
N TYR A 375 3.66 13.97 39.64
CA TYR A 375 4.80 14.77 39.24
C TYR A 375 5.28 15.62 40.44
N PRO A 376 6.05 15.05 41.37
CA PRO A 376 6.28 15.64 42.69
C PRO A 376 7.05 16.96 42.68
N LYS A 377 7.88 17.22 41.65
CA LYS A 377 8.64 18.47 41.49
C LYS A 377 8.09 19.40 40.41
N ALA A 378 7.01 19.01 39.72
CA ALA A 378 6.50 19.82 38.63
C ALA A 378 5.80 21.08 39.16
N GLU A 379 6.14 22.22 38.58
CA GLU A 379 5.50 23.50 38.83
C GLU A 379 4.44 23.80 37.75
N ARG A 380 4.57 23.21 36.56
CA ARG A 380 3.68 23.44 35.42
C ARG A 380 3.69 22.33 34.38
N MET A 381 2.63 22.31 33.57
CA MET A 381 2.46 21.40 32.45
C MET A 381 2.17 22.15 31.15
N LEU A 382 2.87 21.78 30.07
CA LEU A 382 2.67 22.32 28.73
C LEU A 382 2.20 21.18 27.83
N ILE A 383 0.98 21.29 27.29
CA ILE A 383 0.40 20.28 26.41
C ILE A 383 0.50 20.79 24.98
N LEU A 384 1.30 20.12 24.15
CA LEU A 384 1.45 20.42 22.73
C LEU A 384 0.73 19.31 21.96
N THR A 385 -0.47 19.57 21.44
CA THR A 385 -1.29 18.52 20.84
C THR A 385 -1.77 18.88 19.43
N ALA A 386 -1.49 17.99 18.49
CA ALA A 386 -2.05 18.03 17.15
C ALA A 386 -3.50 17.53 17.15
N THR A 387 -4.24 17.90 16.12
CA THR A 387 -5.56 17.34 15.81
C THR A 387 -5.45 16.42 14.60
N TYR A 388 -6.07 15.24 14.65
CA TYR A 388 -6.08 14.29 13.54
C TYR A 388 -7.48 14.14 12.93
N GLY A 389 -7.51 13.84 11.62
CA GLY A 389 -8.74 13.58 10.88
C GLY A 389 -9.73 14.73 11.02
N ASP A 390 -10.99 14.38 11.25
CA ASP A 390 -12.03 15.35 11.52
C ASP A 390 -12.11 15.65 13.02
N GLY A 391 -11.04 16.17 13.65
CA GLY A 391 -11.05 16.67 15.03
C GLY A 391 -10.77 15.66 16.16
N THR A 392 -10.18 14.50 15.86
CA THR A 392 -9.90 13.43 16.82
C THR A 392 -8.50 13.52 17.42
N ALA A 393 -8.27 12.78 18.51
CA ALA A 393 -6.97 12.64 19.14
C ALA A 393 -5.91 12.05 18.19
N PRO A 394 -4.66 12.57 18.19
CA PRO A 394 -3.55 11.91 17.53
C PRO A 394 -3.17 10.63 18.29
N ALA A 395 -2.43 9.73 17.63
CA ALA A 395 -2.07 8.41 18.14
C ALA A 395 -1.32 8.46 19.47
N SER A 396 -0.47 9.46 19.69
CA SER A 396 0.24 9.61 20.98
C SER A 396 -0.61 10.23 22.10
N ALA A 397 -1.87 10.54 21.84
CA ALA A 397 -2.83 11.12 22.80
C ALA A 397 -4.19 10.40 22.84
N SER A 398 -4.35 9.28 22.12
CA SER A 398 -5.62 8.57 21.96
C SER A 398 -6.27 8.09 23.26
N ALA A 399 -5.49 7.91 24.32
CA ALA A 399 -5.95 7.47 25.64
C ALA A 399 -5.72 8.53 26.71
N PHE A 400 -5.35 9.75 26.32
CA PHE A 400 -5.06 10.83 27.26
C PHE A 400 -6.30 11.26 28.05
N LEU A 401 -7.42 11.50 27.37
CA LEU A 401 -8.65 11.95 28.02
C LEU A 401 -9.14 10.91 29.06
N THR A 402 -9.18 9.63 28.70
CA THR A 402 -9.51 8.54 29.63
C THR A 402 -8.53 8.47 30.80
N ARG A 403 -7.23 8.63 30.57
CA ARG A 403 -6.24 8.64 31.66
C ARG A 403 -6.44 9.82 32.60
N LEU A 404 -6.80 10.97 32.06
CA LEU A 404 -7.05 12.18 32.85
C LEU A 404 -8.17 11.96 33.88
N ASP A 405 -9.08 11.00 33.66
CA ASP A 405 -10.19 10.70 34.56
C ASP A 405 -9.73 10.14 35.91
N GLY A 406 -8.60 9.43 35.92
CA GLY A 406 -8.01 8.85 37.13
C GLY A 406 -6.91 9.70 37.76
N LEU A 407 -6.68 10.92 37.30
CA LEU A 407 -5.58 11.77 37.78
C LEU A 407 -6.07 12.81 38.78
N ASP A 408 -5.53 12.74 39.99
CA ASP A 408 -5.63 13.82 40.98
C ASP A 408 -4.39 14.72 40.91
N LEU A 409 -4.32 15.52 39.84
CA LEU A 409 -3.26 16.49 39.61
C LEU A 409 -3.87 17.89 39.47
N ARG A 410 -3.26 18.90 40.09
CA ARG A 410 -3.69 20.31 40.00
C ARG A 410 -2.54 21.23 39.66
N LEU A 411 -1.85 20.91 38.57
CA LEU A 411 -0.72 21.70 38.09
C LEU A 411 -1.20 22.79 37.11
N PRO A 412 -0.67 24.02 37.17
CA PRO A 412 -0.89 25.03 36.14
C PRO A 412 -0.58 24.50 34.74
N VAL A 413 -1.55 24.59 33.83
CA VAL A 413 -1.47 23.98 32.49
C VAL A 413 -1.64 25.01 31.39
N ALA A 414 -0.80 24.94 30.36
CA ALA A 414 -0.99 25.65 29.09
C ALA A 414 -1.16 24.64 27.96
N VAL A 415 -2.11 24.90 27.05
CA VAL A 415 -2.39 24.04 25.89
C VAL A 415 -2.06 24.80 24.61
N LEU A 416 -1.21 24.19 23.78
CA LEU A 416 -0.91 24.58 22.41
C LEU A 416 -1.54 23.56 21.46
N GLY A 417 -2.53 24.00 20.70
CA GLY A 417 -3.20 23.21 19.67
C GLY A 417 -2.53 23.39 18.31
N PHE A 418 -2.09 22.30 17.70
CA PHE A 418 -1.61 22.29 16.31
C PHE A 418 -2.73 21.78 15.40
N GLY A 419 -3.10 22.57 14.40
CA GLY A 419 -4.18 22.24 13.48
C GLY A 419 -3.88 22.71 12.06
N ASP A 420 -4.84 22.49 11.19
CA ASP A 420 -4.84 23.01 9.83
C ASP A 420 -6.25 23.53 9.52
N ARG A 421 -6.38 24.81 9.20
CA ARG A 421 -7.65 25.48 8.87
C ARG A 421 -8.34 24.89 7.64
N GLN A 422 -7.64 24.08 6.85
CA GLN A 422 -8.28 23.31 5.81
C GLN A 422 -9.27 22.29 6.38
N PHE A 423 -9.17 21.86 7.65
CA PHE A 423 -10.12 20.92 8.26
C PHE A 423 -11.26 21.66 9.00
N PRO A 424 -12.51 21.13 8.99
CA PRO A 424 -13.64 21.79 9.65
C PRO A 424 -13.41 22.04 11.15
N ARG A 425 -12.87 21.05 11.86
CA ARG A 425 -12.55 21.14 13.29
C ARG A 425 -11.10 21.59 13.53
N PHE A 426 -10.77 22.82 13.15
CA PHE A 426 -9.45 23.42 13.38
C PHE A 426 -9.08 23.41 14.87
N CYS A 427 -8.02 22.67 15.23
CA CYS A 427 -7.58 22.43 16.61
C CYS A 427 -8.61 21.72 17.52
N GLY A 428 -9.60 21.02 16.96
CA GLY A 428 -10.73 20.47 17.73
C GLY A 428 -10.36 19.50 18.86
N PHE A 429 -9.26 18.75 18.75
CA PHE A 429 -8.80 17.91 19.87
C PHE A 429 -8.19 18.75 20.99
N ALA A 430 -7.46 19.82 20.67
CA ALA A 430 -6.93 20.75 21.66
C ALA A 430 -8.06 21.49 22.39
N ASP A 431 -9.14 21.85 21.67
CA ASP A 431 -10.36 22.40 22.28
C ASP A 431 -10.97 21.43 23.29
N THR A 432 -11.09 20.15 22.91
CA THR A 432 -11.61 19.10 23.79
C THR A 432 -10.75 18.97 25.05
N VAL A 433 -9.42 18.91 24.89
CA VAL A 433 -8.47 18.83 26.02
C VAL A 433 -8.61 20.05 26.95
N CYS A 434 -8.66 21.25 26.39
CA CYS A 434 -8.81 22.48 27.18
C CYS A 434 -10.15 22.50 27.94
N ALA A 435 -11.25 22.12 27.29
CA ALA A 435 -12.56 22.03 27.92
C ALA A 435 -12.59 21.00 29.07
N THR A 436 -12.00 19.81 28.88
CA THR A 436 -11.92 18.78 29.93
C THR A 436 -11.08 19.24 31.12
N LEU A 437 -9.94 19.89 30.89
CA LEU A 437 -9.08 20.42 31.96
C LEU A 437 -9.81 21.51 32.77
N ASN A 438 -10.49 22.43 32.08
CA ASN A 438 -11.26 23.50 32.71
C ASN A 438 -12.43 22.95 33.53
N ALA A 439 -13.19 21.99 32.98
CA ALA A 439 -14.29 21.34 33.69
C ALA A 439 -13.84 20.61 34.98
N ARG A 440 -12.56 20.22 35.04
CA ARG A 440 -11.94 19.60 36.21
C ARG A 440 -11.24 20.57 37.16
N GLY A 441 -11.32 21.87 36.89
CA GLY A 441 -10.72 22.91 37.73
C GLY A 441 -9.20 22.92 37.70
N TRP A 442 -8.56 22.46 36.61
CA TRP A 442 -7.12 22.62 36.45
C TRP A 442 -6.77 24.10 36.26
N PRO A 443 -5.78 24.66 36.98
CA PRO A 443 -5.41 26.06 36.83
C PRO A 443 -4.86 26.32 35.41
N SER A 444 -5.46 27.25 34.67
CA SER A 444 -4.97 27.64 33.34
C SER A 444 -3.81 28.63 33.48
N LEU A 445 -2.65 28.29 32.90
CA LEU A 445 -1.47 29.18 32.86
C LEU A 445 -1.60 30.23 31.74
N LEU A 446 -2.15 29.83 30.59
CA LEU A 446 -2.35 30.66 29.40
C LEU A 446 -3.62 30.22 28.67
N PRO A 447 -4.31 31.15 27.98
CA PRO A 447 -5.37 30.80 27.04
C PRO A 447 -4.87 29.81 25.98
N LEU A 448 -5.76 28.94 25.50
CA LEU A 448 -5.46 28.00 24.41
C LEU A 448 -4.91 28.76 23.21
N HIS A 449 -3.69 28.43 22.79
CA HIS A 449 -3.09 28.98 21.58
C HIS A 449 -3.22 27.99 20.42
N ARG A 450 -3.66 28.46 19.25
CA ARG A 450 -3.90 27.63 18.05
C ARG A 450 -2.89 27.97 16.96
N ILE A 451 -2.14 26.97 16.52
CA ILE A 451 -1.10 27.09 15.50
C ILE A 451 -1.62 26.46 14.21
N ASP A 452 -1.70 27.28 13.16
CA ASP A 452 -2.10 26.82 11.83
C ASP A 452 -0.91 26.25 11.07
N ARG A 453 -1.11 25.08 10.45
CA ARG A 453 -0.18 24.42 9.52
C ARG A 453 1.27 24.33 10.01
N GLN A 454 1.45 24.13 11.32
CA GLN A 454 2.77 24.01 11.94
C GLN A 454 3.65 25.25 11.67
N SER A 455 3.05 26.45 11.72
CA SER A 455 3.75 27.72 11.56
C SER A 455 4.78 27.93 12.68
N ALA A 456 6.07 27.96 12.30
CA ALA A 456 7.16 28.25 13.23
C ALA A 456 7.08 29.68 13.79
N GLN A 457 6.54 30.63 13.03
CA GLN A 457 6.38 32.02 13.45
C GLN A 457 5.28 32.15 14.50
N ASP A 458 4.13 31.50 14.30
CA ASP A 458 3.05 31.52 15.29
C ASP A 458 3.47 30.80 16.57
N PHE A 459 4.20 29.69 16.43
CA PHE A 459 4.80 29.03 17.57
C PHE A 459 5.78 29.92 18.34
N ALA A 460 6.68 30.62 17.64
CA ALA A 460 7.63 31.53 18.29
C ALA A 460 6.91 32.65 19.06
N ARG A 461 5.85 33.25 18.48
CA ARG A 461 5.02 34.26 19.16
C ARG A 461 4.38 33.69 20.43
N SER A 462 3.84 32.48 20.37
CA SER A 462 3.24 31.81 21.52
C SER A 462 4.25 31.52 22.63
N ASN A 463 5.49 31.19 22.26
CA ASN A 463 6.56 30.89 23.21
C ASN A 463 7.00 32.15 23.99
N SER A 464 7.07 33.31 23.31
CA SER A 464 7.36 34.60 23.95
C SER A 464 6.34 34.99 25.02
N SER A 465 5.08 34.57 24.89
CA SER A 465 4.06 34.75 25.94
C SER A 465 4.09 33.68 27.04
N ALA A 466 4.64 32.49 26.76
CA ALA A 466 4.61 31.35 27.67
C ALA A 466 5.81 31.26 28.62
N VAL A 467 6.95 31.84 28.22
CA VAL A 467 8.13 31.96 29.07
C VAL A 467 8.08 33.34 29.72
N PRO A 468 7.67 33.48 31.00
CA PRO A 468 7.94 34.71 31.73
C PRO A 468 9.46 34.85 31.79
N THR A 469 9.98 35.83 31.05
CA THR A 469 11.41 36.12 31.04
C THR A 469 11.88 36.27 32.48
N THR A 470 13.01 35.65 32.79
CA THR A 470 13.66 35.64 34.11
C THR A 470 13.84 37.06 34.69
N ALA A 471 13.80 38.09 33.83
CA ALA A 471 13.72 39.50 34.17
C ALA A 471 12.58 39.85 35.14
N GLN A 472 11.42 39.18 35.06
CA GLN A 472 10.27 39.47 35.91
C GLN A 472 10.42 38.86 37.33
N ARG A 473 11.21 37.78 37.47
CA ARG A 473 11.58 37.19 38.77
C ARG A 473 12.65 38.02 39.49
N CYS A 474 13.58 38.63 38.74
CA CYS A 474 14.58 39.56 39.29
C CYS A 474 13.96 40.88 39.80
N ARG A 475 12.89 41.38 39.17
CA ARG A 475 12.18 42.59 39.67
C ARG A 475 11.46 42.38 41.00
N ARG A 476 10.99 41.16 41.30
CA ARG A 476 10.30 40.86 42.57
C ARG A 476 11.25 40.65 43.75
N ARG A 477 12.50 40.23 43.53
CA ARG A 477 13.53 40.11 44.58
C ARG A 477 14.29 41.42 44.88
N ARG A 478 14.27 42.41 43.98
CA ARG A 478 14.96 43.71 44.17
C ARG A 478 14.17 44.75 45.00
N ARG A 479 13.07 44.38 45.66
CA ARG A 479 12.37 45.27 46.61
C ARG A 479 12.87 45.16 48.07
N ALA A 480 13.91 44.37 48.33
CA ALA A 480 14.59 44.35 49.63
C ALA A 480 16.06 44.77 49.44
N SER A 481 16.41 45.92 50.03
CA SER A 481 17.75 46.55 50.15
C SER A 481 18.28 47.38 48.96
N PRO A 482 18.74 48.63 49.20
CA PRO A 482 19.42 49.45 48.20
C PRO A 482 20.95 49.28 48.30
N SER A 483 21.61 48.94 47.20
CA SER A 483 23.00 49.34 46.93
C SER A 483 23.31 49.22 45.43
N PRO A 484 24.14 50.11 44.87
CA PRO A 484 24.29 50.28 43.42
C PRO A 484 25.35 49.30 42.88
N CYS A 485 25.08 48.70 41.73
CA CYS A 485 26.12 48.10 40.88
C CYS A 485 25.80 48.45 39.42
N LEU A 486 26.79 49.05 38.76
CA LEU A 486 26.84 49.45 37.36
C LEU A 486 26.53 48.27 36.40
N PRO A 487 26.02 48.56 35.19
CA PRO A 487 25.82 47.55 34.17
C PRO A 487 27.12 47.30 33.38
N ILE A 488 27.47 46.02 33.17
CA ILE A 488 28.40 45.62 32.11
C ILE A 488 27.54 45.19 30.92
N ALA A 489 27.53 46.04 29.90
CA ALA A 489 27.03 45.74 28.57
C ALA A 489 28.20 45.89 27.60
N ALA A 490 28.69 44.78 27.04
CA ALA A 490 29.31 44.68 25.71
C ALA A 490 29.87 43.28 25.47
N ALA A 491 29.25 42.53 24.55
CA ALA A 491 29.94 41.69 23.57
C ALA A 491 28.97 41.35 22.45
N LEU A 492 29.42 41.50 21.21
CA LEU A 492 28.69 41.39 19.93
C LEU A 492 27.98 42.66 19.47
N GLY A 493 28.78 43.72 19.27
CA GLY A 493 28.49 44.74 18.26
C GLY A 493 29.35 44.48 17.02
N GLY A 494 28.73 44.55 15.84
CA GLY A 494 29.40 44.43 14.54
C GLY A 494 28.51 44.92 13.41
N ALA A 495 28.57 46.23 13.17
CA ALA A 495 28.11 47.00 12.01
C ALA A 495 26.60 47.31 11.88
N THR A 496 26.23 48.41 12.54
CA THR A 496 25.12 49.32 12.25
C THR A 496 25.28 50.04 10.91
N CYS A 497 24.17 50.30 10.23
CA CYS A 497 23.95 51.61 9.60
C CYS A 497 22.45 51.95 9.63
N SER A 498 22.10 53.00 10.37
CA SER A 498 20.78 53.63 10.35
C SER A 498 21.00 55.13 10.52
N ARG A 499 20.57 55.92 9.53
CA ARG A 499 20.35 57.38 9.68
C ARG A 499 18.84 57.64 9.58
N PRO A 500 18.26 58.49 10.44
CA PRO A 500 16.88 58.94 10.32
C PRO A 500 16.79 60.35 9.72
N GLY A 501 15.72 60.65 9.00
CA GLY A 501 15.29 62.05 8.77
C GLY A 501 14.63 62.37 7.43
N CYS A 502 13.33 62.63 7.51
CA CYS A 502 12.57 63.66 6.78
C CYS A 502 12.03 63.41 5.36
N LEU A 503 10.71 63.66 5.29
CA LEU A 503 9.92 64.36 4.28
C LEU A 503 9.26 63.59 3.12
N SER A 504 7.99 63.97 2.97
CA SER A 504 7.17 64.05 1.75
C SER A 504 6.72 62.76 1.05
N SER A 505 5.47 62.39 1.35
CA SER A 505 4.33 62.36 0.42
C SER A 505 4.44 61.67 -0.95
N SER A 506 3.32 60.99 -1.23
CA SER A 506 2.65 60.81 -2.53
C SER A 506 2.81 59.45 -3.22
N LEU A 507 1.63 58.83 -3.44
CA LEU A 507 1.14 58.25 -4.70
C LEU A 507 2.01 57.14 -5.35
N ALA A 508 1.50 56.05 -5.89
CA ALA A 508 0.16 55.57 -6.15
C ALA A 508 0.26 54.07 -6.42
N THR A 509 -0.85 53.40 -6.19
CA THR A 509 -1.23 52.10 -6.73
C THR A 509 -0.97 51.97 -8.24
N SER A 510 -0.43 50.83 -8.66
CA SER A 510 -0.60 50.32 -10.02
C SER A 510 -0.61 48.80 -9.99
N SER A 511 -1.82 48.25 -9.94
CA SER A 511 -2.18 46.90 -10.32
C SER A 511 -1.95 46.68 -11.82
N ALA A 512 -1.36 45.55 -12.21
CA ALA A 512 -1.53 45.02 -13.55
C ALA A 512 -1.56 43.48 -13.52
N SER A 513 -2.78 42.97 -13.60
CA SER A 513 -3.11 41.61 -14.02
C SER A 513 -2.95 41.46 -15.52
N CYS A 514 -2.35 40.37 -16.01
CA CYS A 514 -2.57 39.91 -17.38
C CYS A 514 -2.87 38.41 -17.40
N ARG A 515 -4.02 38.10 -18.01
CA ARG A 515 -4.46 36.76 -18.44
C ARG A 515 -3.85 36.43 -19.82
N PRO A 516 -3.90 35.15 -20.24
CA PRO A 516 -3.09 34.63 -21.34
C PRO A 516 -3.76 34.75 -22.70
N GLU A 517 -2.94 34.79 -23.75
CA GLU A 517 -3.34 34.64 -25.14
C GLU A 517 -2.63 33.43 -25.74
N ALA A 518 -3.38 32.60 -26.47
CA ALA A 518 -2.94 31.36 -27.08
C ALA A 518 -3.00 31.50 -28.60
N THR A 519 -1.92 31.12 -29.28
CA THR A 519 -1.89 30.91 -30.73
C THR A 519 -1.23 29.57 -31.02
N GLY A 520 -1.82 28.83 -31.97
CA GLY A 520 -1.62 27.40 -32.15
C GLY A 520 -0.56 26.98 -33.17
N ARG A 521 -0.50 25.65 -33.38
CA ARG A 521 0.35 24.86 -34.30
C ARG A 521 1.83 24.83 -33.87
N GLY A 522 2.53 23.71 -33.76
CA GLY A 522 2.33 22.29 -34.02
C GLY A 522 3.68 21.61 -33.77
N THR A 523 3.67 20.30 -33.46
CA THR A 523 4.85 19.42 -33.28
C THR A 523 5.86 19.77 -32.18
N ILE A 524 5.84 19.02 -31.07
CA ILE A 524 6.94 18.98 -30.09
C ILE A 524 7.75 17.70 -30.31
N ARG A 525 8.95 17.84 -30.90
CA ARG A 525 10.02 16.85 -30.83
C ARG A 525 10.81 17.07 -29.53
N TRP A 526 10.98 16.01 -28.76
CA TRP A 526 11.87 16.00 -27.59
C TRP A 526 13.33 15.93 -28.04
N ARG A 527 14.12 16.95 -27.69
CA ARG A 527 15.59 16.88 -27.75
C ARG A 527 16.16 17.41 -26.44
N GLN A 528 16.77 16.51 -25.67
CA GLN A 528 17.68 16.86 -24.58
C GLN A 528 18.99 17.40 -25.17
N ARG A 529 19.51 18.50 -24.62
CA ARG A 529 20.96 18.73 -24.49
C ARG A 529 21.29 19.61 -23.26
N PRO A 530 22.47 19.38 -22.65
CA PRO A 530 22.90 19.97 -21.38
C PRO A 530 23.62 21.32 -21.58
N ALA A 531 23.80 22.10 -20.51
CA ALA A 531 24.64 23.28 -20.53
C ALA A 531 25.50 23.38 -19.26
N THR A 532 26.77 23.04 -19.41
CA THR A 532 27.91 23.56 -18.66
C THR A 532 28.65 24.54 -19.56
N ALA A 533 28.90 25.78 -19.11
CA ALA A 533 30.10 26.55 -19.42
C ALA A 533 30.13 27.88 -18.65
N CYS A 534 31.20 28.07 -17.87
CA CYS A 534 31.77 29.33 -17.41
C CYS A 534 31.93 30.35 -18.54
N TRP A 535 31.88 31.65 -18.24
CA TRP A 535 32.91 32.62 -18.65
C TRP A 535 32.96 33.75 -17.60
N ARG A 536 34.13 33.93 -16.98
CA ARG A 536 34.54 35.08 -16.15
C ARG A 536 35.68 35.77 -16.88
N SER A 537 35.63 37.10 -16.97
CA SER A 537 36.82 37.94 -17.19
C SER A 537 36.52 39.38 -16.75
N ALA A 538 37.30 39.89 -15.80
CA ALA A 538 37.86 41.26 -15.77
C ALA A 538 38.49 41.53 -14.39
N CYS A 539 39.83 41.57 -14.34
CA CYS A 539 40.64 42.67 -13.82
C CYS A 539 42.10 42.20 -13.73
N ALA A 540 42.95 42.92 -14.46
CA ALA A 540 44.37 42.67 -14.65
C ALA A 540 45.21 43.49 -13.65
N SER A 541 46.35 42.93 -13.24
CA SER A 541 47.64 43.63 -13.13
C SER A 541 48.75 42.69 -12.62
N SER A 542 49.50 42.13 -13.59
CA SER A 542 50.97 41.99 -13.71
C SER A 542 51.90 41.47 -12.57
N PRO A 543 53.10 40.94 -12.95
CA PRO A 543 53.66 39.71 -12.36
C PRO A 543 55.07 39.86 -11.77
N GLU A 544 55.56 38.84 -11.06
CA GLU A 544 56.99 38.50 -11.04
C GLU A 544 57.23 37.01 -10.73
N ALA A 545 58.27 36.47 -11.36
CA ALA A 545 58.62 35.07 -11.48
C ALA A 545 59.43 34.53 -10.28
N ILE A 546 59.53 33.20 -10.16
CA ILE A 546 60.79 32.42 -10.11
C ILE A 546 60.60 31.01 -9.48
N ALA A 547 61.10 30.02 -10.23
CA ALA A 547 61.67 28.71 -9.85
C ALA A 547 60.89 27.62 -9.07
N ARG A 548 60.72 26.50 -9.77
CA ARG A 548 60.75 25.09 -9.29
C ARG A 548 62.16 24.73 -8.73
N PRO A 549 62.37 23.67 -7.90
CA PRO A 549 62.05 22.29 -8.31
C PRO A 549 61.71 21.23 -7.22
N SER A 550 61.36 20.08 -7.80
CA SER A 550 61.09 18.70 -7.37
C SER A 550 61.90 18.08 -6.23
N CYS A 551 61.29 17.08 -5.57
CA CYS A 551 61.97 15.86 -5.13
C CYS A 551 61.00 14.65 -5.07
N THR A 552 61.58 13.47 -5.23
CA THR A 552 61.04 12.24 -5.82
C THR A 552 60.88 11.12 -4.76
N THR A 553 59.93 10.20 -5.01
CA THR A 553 59.85 8.74 -4.67
C THR A 553 60.75 8.11 -3.61
N TRP A 554 60.23 7.14 -2.84
CA TRP A 554 60.82 5.78 -2.64
C TRP A 554 59.76 4.75 -2.15
N TYR A 555 59.78 3.55 -2.75
CA TYR A 555 59.17 2.25 -2.33
C TYR A 555 60.34 1.25 -2.26
N PRO A 556 60.29 0.15 -1.47
CA PRO A 556 59.95 -1.20 -2.02
C PRO A 556 59.18 -2.11 -0.99
N ALA A 557 58.21 -2.96 -1.39
CA ALA A 557 58.26 -4.41 -1.74
C ALA A 557 58.94 -5.32 -0.68
N VAL A 558 58.35 -6.43 -0.17
CA VAL A 558 58.27 -7.79 -0.80
C VAL A 558 57.53 -8.83 0.11
N ALA A 559 56.75 -9.75 -0.50
CA ALA A 559 56.38 -11.19 -0.22
C ALA A 559 55.84 -11.65 1.17
N SER A 560 55.10 -12.76 1.40
CA SER A 560 54.64 -13.97 0.65
C SER A 560 53.56 -14.72 1.48
N THR A 561 52.69 -15.48 0.80
CA THR A 561 51.71 -16.52 1.27
C THR A 561 52.38 -17.85 1.70
N PRO A 562 51.71 -19.01 1.94
CA PRO A 562 50.32 -19.40 2.35
C PRO A 562 50.26 -20.48 3.50
N SER A 563 49.07 -20.90 3.95
CA SER A 563 48.59 -22.31 3.98
C SER A 563 47.43 -22.58 4.97
N SER A 564 46.73 -23.68 4.68
CA SER A 564 45.44 -24.21 5.10
C SER A 564 45.34 -24.83 6.50
N GLY A 565 44.10 -24.92 7.00
CA GLY A 565 43.59 -25.82 8.02
C GLY A 565 42.08 -25.92 7.92
#